data_AF-A0A940L439-F1
#
_entry.id   AF-A0A940L439-F1
#
_cell.length_a   1.000
_cell.length_b   1.000
_cell.length_c   1.000
_cell.angle_alpha   90.00
_cell.angle_beta   90.00
_cell.angle_gamma   90.00
#
_symmetry.space_group_name_H-M   'P 1'
#
loop_
_entity.id
_entity.type
_entity.pdbx_description
1 polymer ?
#
loop_
_entity_poly.entity_id
_entity_poly.type
_entity_poly.pdbx_seq_one_letter_code
_entity_poly.pdbx_strand_id
1 'polypeptide(L)'
;MKYFAIATWLLVSQVSFAGPRVVKNGGDMDAIEFVGIGQQLVKTLSENRDAVKFDLSKVAKAVDETRVESTSKKLTLDGKDKDAINTPSEKTIVFNRIAWAGKGDLDKKAILVLHEYFGIAGIADQKYDISTAAIEKIGFGKVNYRGEIYDRKLSNEEVRKLLPLYLNMISLQVNRLPSPVDNRVLKLMKATATGFTRPVSYDREGSAIVDIQETISILENYAKELKEIAADERMQSTMTVVDGFKASMTTVNCELGYKSVTRDERIVKCVRTLNEGEGTIILSVDGKTFEPIGVLFVDLFQAD
;
A
#
# COMPACT_ATOMS: atom_id res chain seq x y z
N MET A 1 -33.26 28.87 31.90
CA MET A 1 -32.45 27.70 32.30
C MET A 1 -32.99 26.44 31.64
N LYS A 2 -32.47 26.11 30.46
CA LYS A 2 -32.60 24.86 29.68
C LYS A 2 -31.57 25.03 28.53
N TYR A 3 -30.94 23.96 28.05
CA TYR A 3 -29.77 23.92 27.16
C TYR A 3 -28.40 23.96 27.85
N PHE A 4 -28.04 22.89 28.56
CA PHE A 4 -26.62 22.58 28.85
C PHE A 4 -26.29 21.08 28.87
N ALA A 5 -27.10 20.22 28.23
CA ALA A 5 -26.99 18.76 28.39
C ALA A 5 -27.05 17.95 27.08
N ILE A 6 -26.49 18.47 25.98
CA ILE A 6 -26.40 17.72 24.68
C ILE A 6 -24.96 17.77 24.09
N ALA A 7 -23.95 18.14 24.86
CA ALA A 7 -22.57 18.22 24.36
C ALA A 7 -21.66 17.04 24.79
N THR A 8 -22.15 16.09 25.61
CA THR A 8 -21.30 15.07 26.27
C THR A 8 -21.60 13.64 25.80
N TRP A 9 -22.06 13.45 24.56
CA TRP A 9 -22.41 12.13 24.01
C TRP A 9 -21.82 11.83 22.63
N LEU A 10 -20.75 12.53 22.23
CA LEU A 10 -20.08 12.36 20.93
C LEU A 10 -18.61 11.90 20.99
N LEU A 11 -18.12 11.45 22.16
CA LEU A 11 -16.71 11.08 22.34
C LEU A 11 -16.45 9.58 22.63
N VAL A 12 -17.42 8.68 22.46
CA VAL A 12 -17.26 7.27 22.91
C VAL A 12 -17.39 6.21 21.79
N SER A 13 -17.23 6.56 20.50
CA SER A 13 -17.32 5.54 19.44
C SER A 13 -16.23 5.66 18.37
N GLN A 14 -14.98 5.69 18.81
CA GLN A 14 -13.79 5.39 17.98
C GLN A 14 -12.92 4.35 18.71
N VAL A 15 -13.52 3.27 19.23
CA VAL A 15 -12.76 2.05 19.48
C VAL A 15 -12.54 1.40 18.13
N SER A 16 -11.46 1.82 17.46
CA SER A 16 -10.89 1.05 16.36
C SER A 16 -10.47 -0.31 16.92
N PHE A 17 -11.27 -1.32 16.60
CA PHE A 17 -10.94 -2.72 16.80
C PHE A 17 -9.76 -3.06 15.88
N ALA A 18 -8.53 -2.79 16.34
CA ALA A 18 -7.36 -3.49 15.84
C ALA A 18 -7.47 -4.93 16.37
N GLY A 19 -7.55 -5.90 15.46
CA GLY A 19 -7.50 -7.32 15.83
C GLY A 19 -6.26 -7.64 16.70
N PRO A 20 -6.23 -8.79 17.38
CA PRO A 20 -5.29 -9.08 18.48
C PRO A 20 -3.80 -9.19 18.09
N ARG A 21 -3.38 -8.77 16.89
CA ARG A 21 -1.98 -8.58 16.55
C ARG A 21 -1.61 -7.12 16.79
N VAL A 22 -1.35 -6.77 18.04
CA VAL A 22 -0.72 -5.50 18.41
C VAL A 22 0.69 -5.52 17.82
N VAL A 23 0.86 -5.02 16.60
CA VAL A 23 2.17 -4.68 16.06
C VAL A 23 2.72 -3.58 16.98
N LYS A 24 3.74 -3.89 17.77
CA LYS A 24 4.30 -3.01 18.82
C LYS A 24 5.02 -1.76 18.28
N ASN A 25 4.81 -1.39 17.01
CA ASN A 25 5.62 -0.39 16.29
C ASN A 25 4.95 0.99 16.16
N GLY A 26 3.89 1.27 16.91
CA GLY A 26 3.42 2.63 17.24
C GLY A 26 3.59 3.72 16.17
N GLY A 27 3.03 3.53 14.97
CA GLY A 27 3.00 4.55 13.91
C GLY A 27 4.25 4.67 13.03
N ASP A 28 5.25 3.80 13.19
CA ASP A 28 6.41 3.74 12.30
C ASP A 28 6.07 3.01 11.00
N MET A 29 5.78 3.78 9.94
CA MET A 29 5.38 3.25 8.63
C MET A 29 6.45 2.38 7.97
N ASP A 30 7.74 2.67 8.17
CA ASP A 30 8.82 1.88 7.59
C ASP A 30 8.90 0.51 8.28
N ALA A 31 8.79 0.50 9.61
CA ALA A 31 8.79 -0.75 10.38
C ALA A 31 7.55 -1.60 10.07
N ILE A 32 6.40 -0.96 9.82
CA ILE A 32 5.18 -1.64 9.35
C ILE A 32 5.41 -2.25 7.96
N GLU A 33 6.03 -1.54 7.02
CA GLU A 33 6.37 -2.07 5.68
C GLU A 33 7.29 -3.30 5.81
N PHE A 34 8.34 -3.21 6.63
CA PHE A 34 9.29 -4.30 6.88
C PHE A 34 8.59 -5.56 7.44
N VAL A 35 7.76 -5.40 8.46
CA VAL A 35 6.99 -6.51 9.06
C VAL A 35 6.01 -7.10 8.04
N GLY A 36 5.31 -6.26 7.28
CA GLY A 36 4.42 -6.70 6.22
C GLY A 36 5.14 -7.59 5.20
N ILE A 37 6.34 -7.19 4.77
CA ILE A 37 7.18 -7.98 3.84
C ILE A 37 7.50 -9.34 4.46
N GLY A 38 7.87 -9.40 5.74
CA GLY A 38 8.14 -10.65 6.44
C GLY A 38 6.95 -11.60 6.46
N GLN A 39 5.77 -11.09 6.81
CA GLN A 39 4.53 -11.88 6.86
C GLN A 39 4.15 -12.42 5.48
N GLN A 40 4.27 -11.59 4.44
CA GLN A 40 4.00 -12.01 3.09
C GLN A 40 5.01 -13.04 2.61
N LEU A 41 6.29 -12.90 2.96
CA LEU A 41 7.31 -13.89 2.62
C LEU A 41 6.99 -15.26 3.20
N VAL A 42 6.61 -15.33 4.47
CA VAL A 42 6.19 -16.60 5.10
C VAL A 42 5.03 -17.24 4.35
N LYS A 43 4.02 -16.44 3.96
CA LYS A 43 2.89 -16.90 3.17
C LYS A 43 3.32 -17.43 1.80
N THR A 44 4.04 -16.62 1.01
CA THR A 44 4.49 -17.01 -0.33
C THR A 44 5.39 -18.24 -0.28
N LEU A 45 6.29 -18.34 0.71
CA LEU A 45 7.15 -19.50 0.93
C LEU A 45 6.35 -20.75 1.33
N SER A 46 5.24 -20.60 2.06
CA SER A 46 4.36 -21.72 2.41
C SER A 46 3.63 -22.29 1.19
N GLU A 47 3.21 -21.41 0.27
CA GLU A 47 2.60 -21.80 -1.02
C GLU A 47 3.62 -22.45 -1.97
N ASN A 48 4.91 -22.20 -1.74
CA ASN A 48 6.04 -22.71 -2.53
C ASN A 48 6.98 -23.58 -1.69
N ARG A 49 6.45 -24.41 -0.78
CA ARG A 49 7.27 -25.13 0.21
C ARG A 49 8.38 -25.99 -0.41
N ASP A 50 8.08 -26.65 -1.53
CA ASP A 50 9.04 -27.50 -2.26
C ASP A 50 10.19 -26.67 -2.89
N ALA A 51 10.03 -25.36 -2.95
CA ALA A 51 11.05 -24.47 -3.46
C ALA A 51 12.20 -24.27 -2.46
N VAL A 52 11.97 -24.43 -1.16
CA VAL A 52 12.95 -24.03 -0.14
C VAL A 52 13.44 -25.19 0.73
N LYS A 53 14.69 -25.08 1.21
CA LYS A 53 15.38 -26.15 1.97
C LYS A 53 15.55 -25.82 3.46
N PHE A 54 14.76 -24.88 3.99
CA PHE A 54 14.81 -24.47 5.40
C PHE A 54 13.48 -24.73 6.11
N ASP A 55 13.54 -24.73 7.44
CA ASP A 55 12.37 -24.92 8.28
C ASP A 55 11.51 -23.65 8.34
N LEU A 56 10.49 -23.59 7.49
CA LEU A 56 9.57 -22.45 7.39
C LEU A 56 8.85 -22.16 8.72
N SER A 57 8.65 -23.17 9.58
CA SER A 57 7.98 -22.96 10.87
C SER A 57 8.80 -22.07 11.81
N LYS A 58 10.13 -22.19 11.78
CA LYS A 58 11.05 -21.32 12.53
C LYS A 58 11.02 -19.88 12.00
N VAL A 59 10.95 -19.72 10.69
CA VAL A 59 10.87 -18.40 10.04
C VAL A 59 9.54 -17.73 10.38
N ALA A 60 8.42 -18.46 10.29
CA ALA A 60 7.10 -17.95 10.68
C ALA A 60 7.10 -17.48 12.13
N LYS A 61 7.65 -18.29 13.04
CA LYS A 61 7.79 -17.93 14.46
C LYS A 61 8.68 -16.70 14.65
N ALA A 62 9.79 -16.60 13.91
CA ALA A 62 10.65 -15.42 13.95
C ALA A 62 9.89 -14.16 13.51
N VAL A 63 9.12 -14.21 12.42
CA VAL A 63 8.29 -13.08 11.97
C VAL A 63 7.26 -12.66 13.02
N ASP A 64 6.62 -13.63 13.69
CA ASP A 64 5.58 -13.34 14.67
C ASP A 64 6.11 -12.77 16.00
N GLU A 65 7.30 -13.23 16.44
CA GLU A 65 7.84 -12.89 17.77
C GLU A 65 8.82 -11.72 17.76
N THR A 66 9.30 -11.29 16.60
CA THR A 66 10.33 -10.26 16.48
C THR A 66 9.75 -8.86 16.55
N ARG A 67 10.40 -8.00 17.33
CA ARG A 67 10.18 -6.56 17.31
C ARG A 67 11.06 -5.91 16.24
N VAL A 68 10.45 -5.13 15.36
CA VAL A 68 11.18 -4.42 14.29
C VAL A 68 11.15 -2.93 14.58
N GLU A 69 12.33 -2.31 14.68
CA GLU A 69 12.49 -0.88 14.90
C GLU A 69 13.26 -0.27 13.73
N SER A 70 12.97 0.99 13.41
CA SER A 70 13.73 1.71 12.40
C SER A 70 14.49 2.89 13.02
N THR A 71 15.63 3.24 12.44
CA THR A 71 16.48 4.34 12.93
C THR A 71 17.07 5.14 11.78
N SER A 72 17.28 6.44 11.99
CA SER A 72 18.06 7.26 11.06
C SER A 72 19.56 7.19 11.34
N LYS A 73 19.97 6.58 12.47
CA LYS A 73 21.38 6.43 12.82
C LYS A 73 22.04 5.37 11.95
N LYS A 74 23.30 5.61 11.61
CA LYS A 74 24.15 4.63 10.93
C LYS A 74 24.30 3.39 11.80
N LEU A 75 24.03 2.22 11.23
CA LEU A 75 24.17 0.94 11.92
C LEU A 75 25.54 0.35 11.57
N THR A 76 26.28 -0.07 12.58
CA THR A 76 27.60 -0.68 12.43
C THR A 76 27.68 -1.98 13.24
N LEU A 77 28.26 -3.01 12.63
CA LEU A 77 28.52 -4.30 13.26
C LEU A 77 29.93 -4.75 12.83
N ASP A 78 30.79 -5.08 13.79
CA ASP A 78 32.20 -5.43 13.56
C ASP A 78 32.95 -4.41 12.69
N GLY A 79 32.69 -3.12 12.94
CA GLY A 79 33.30 -2.00 12.20
C GLY A 79 32.80 -1.85 10.75
N LYS A 80 31.80 -2.61 10.32
CA LYS A 80 31.20 -2.53 8.99
C LYS A 80 29.80 -1.93 9.06
N ASP A 81 29.49 -1.12 8.07
CA ASP A 81 28.16 -0.54 7.89
C ASP A 81 27.15 -1.63 7.53
N LYS A 82 25.95 -1.51 8.10
CA LYS A 82 24.85 -2.47 7.89
C LYS A 82 23.56 -1.74 7.57
N ASP A 83 22.75 -2.35 6.72
CA ASP A 83 21.39 -1.86 6.42
C ASP A 83 20.41 -2.21 7.54
N ALA A 84 20.62 -3.37 8.17
CA ALA A 84 19.88 -3.85 9.32
C ALA A 84 20.79 -4.70 10.23
N ILE A 85 20.45 -4.75 11.50
CA ILE A 85 21.08 -5.60 12.50
C ILE A 85 19.98 -6.35 13.23
N ASN A 86 20.07 -7.67 13.24
CA ASN A 86 19.24 -8.53 14.08
C ASN A 86 19.97 -8.88 15.38
N THR A 87 19.21 -9.03 16.46
CA THR A 87 19.68 -9.46 17.79
C THR A 87 18.80 -10.64 18.23
N PRO A 88 19.18 -11.89 17.89
CA PRO A 88 18.33 -13.06 18.09
C PRO A 88 17.90 -13.30 19.54
N SER A 89 18.81 -13.05 20.50
CA SER A 89 18.52 -13.17 21.94
C SER A 89 17.42 -12.23 22.41
N GLU A 90 17.33 -11.05 21.80
CA GLU A 90 16.33 -10.02 22.13
C GLU A 90 15.12 -10.04 21.20
N LYS A 91 15.12 -10.94 20.20
CA LYS A 91 14.12 -10.99 19.11
C LYS A 91 13.86 -9.60 18.54
N THR A 92 14.93 -8.86 18.26
CA THR A 92 14.83 -7.48 17.77
C THR A 92 15.58 -7.35 16.45
N ILE A 93 14.99 -6.63 15.50
CA ILE A 93 15.64 -6.18 14.26
C ILE A 93 15.60 -4.65 14.27
N VAL A 94 16.76 -4.03 14.09
CA VAL A 94 16.87 -2.58 13.89
C VAL A 94 17.39 -2.33 12.49
N PHE A 95 16.70 -1.50 11.69
CA PHE A 95 17.14 -1.18 10.33
C PHE A 95 17.28 0.33 10.09
N ASN A 96 18.16 0.71 9.17
CA ASN A 96 18.41 2.10 8.83
C ASN A 96 17.39 2.61 7.80
N ARG A 97 16.65 3.68 8.12
CA ARG A 97 15.59 4.24 7.26
C ARG A 97 16.11 4.74 5.91
N ILE A 98 17.30 5.37 5.91
CA ILE A 98 17.89 5.93 4.69
C ILE A 98 18.30 4.81 3.73
N ALA A 99 18.96 3.78 4.25
CA ALA A 99 19.31 2.58 3.48
C ALA A 99 18.06 1.83 2.99
N TRP A 100 17.03 1.73 3.84
CA TRP A 100 15.75 1.10 3.50
C TRP A 100 15.03 1.81 2.35
N ALA A 101 14.95 3.14 2.40
CA ALA A 101 14.38 3.96 1.34
C ALA A 101 15.19 3.85 0.04
N GLY A 102 16.52 3.84 0.14
CA GLY A 102 17.43 3.71 -1.00
C GLY A 102 17.52 2.32 -1.63
N LYS A 103 17.01 1.28 -0.96
CA LYS A 103 17.11 -0.12 -1.42
C LYS A 103 16.41 -0.36 -2.77
N GLY A 104 15.43 0.49 -3.10
CA GLY A 104 14.79 0.52 -4.41
C GLY A 104 13.75 -0.58 -4.60
N ASP A 105 14.06 -1.56 -5.45
CA ASP A 105 13.15 -2.63 -5.83
C ASP A 105 12.73 -3.52 -4.65
N LEU A 106 11.57 -4.16 -4.80
CA LEU A 106 11.03 -5.02 -3.76
C LEU A 106 11.93 -6.23 -3.50
N ASP A 107 12.51 -6.83 -4.54
CA ASP A 107 13.34 -8.04 -4.37
C ASP A 107 14.48 -7.79 -3.39
N LYS A 108 15.19 -6.66 -3.50
CA LYS A 108 16.24 -6.29 -2.55
C LYS A 108 15.72 -6.05 -1.14
N LYS A 109 14.54 -5.44 -1.00
CA LYS A 109 13.89 -5.29 0.30
C LYS A 109 13.53 -6.66 0.88
N ALA A 110 12.92 -7.53 0.09
CA ALA A 110 12.51 -8.87 0.49
C ALA A 110 13.70 -9.77 0.86
N ILE A 111 14.80 -9.70 0.10
CA ILE A 111 16.06 -10.39 0.42
C ILE A 111 16.57 -9.92 1.78
N LEU A 112 16.61 -8.61 2.03
CA LEU A 112 17.03 -8.06 3.33
C LEU A 112 16.10 -8.55 4.46
N VAL A 113 14.79 -8.37 4.31
CA VAL A 113 13.81 -8.76 5.34
C VAL A 113 13.92 -10.25 5.66
N LEU A 114 13.99 -11.10 4.64
CA LEU A 114 14.11 -12.54 4.82
C LEU A 114 15.41 -12.91 5.52
N HIS A 115 16.52 -12.27 5.15
CA HIS A 115 17.82 -12.48 5.78
C HIS A 115 17.81 -12.14 7.27
N GLU A 116 17.23 -11.00 7.66
CA GLU A 116 17.16 -10.62 9.06
C GLU A 116 16.30 -11.59 9.87
N TYR A 117 15.17 -12.06 9.33
CA TYR A 117 14.37 -13.09 9.99
C TYR A 117 15.05 -14.46 10.03
N PHE A 118 15.87 -14.80 9.03
CA PHE A 118 16.75 -15.98 9.12
C PHE A 118 17.78 -15.82 10.24
N GLY A 119 18.26 -14.61 10.51
CA GLY A 119 19.13 -14.31 11.63
C GLY A 119 18.45 -14.63 12.96
N ILE A 120 17.23 -14.12 13.15
CA ILE A 120 16.41 -14.43 14.33
C ILE A 120 16.10 -15.93 14.44
N ALA A 121 15.83 -16.61 13.32
CA ALA A 121 15.52 -18.04 13.29
C ALA A 121 16.75 -18.95 13.48
N GLY A 122 17.97 -18.40 13.46
CA GLY A 122 19.22 -19.17 13.52
C GLY A 122 19.51 -19.97 12.25
N ILE A 123 19.09 -19.47 11.08
CA ILE A 123 19.22 -20.11 9.76
C ILE A 123 20.07 -19.26 8.80
N ALA A 124 20.34 -17.98 9.14
CA ALA A 124 21.04 -17.06 8.25
C ALA A 124 22.46 -17.52 7.92
N ASP A 125 22.81 -17.35 6.64
CA ASP A 125 24.19 -17.34 6.18
C ASP A 125 24.80 -15.93 6.28
N GLN A 126 26.11 -15.78 6.12
CA GLN A 126 26.76 -14.46 6.22
C GLN A 126 26.60 -13.58 4.97
N LYS A 127 26.17 -14.13 3.84
CA LYS A 127 26.28 -13.52 2.51
C LYS A 127 24.94 -13.27 1.81
N TYR A 128 23.82 -13.49 2.49
CA TYR A 128 22.47 -13.40 1.91
C TYR A 128 22.18 -14.48 0.85
N ASP A 129 23.01 -15.52 0.74
CA ASP A 129 22.90 -16.55 -0.29
C ASP A 129 21.56 -17.29 -0.17
N ILE A 130 21.15 -17.65 1.06
CA ILE A 130 19.91 -18.41 1.30
C ILE A 130 18.69 -17.54 1.00
N SER A 131 18.69 -16.29 1.46
CA SER A 131 17.60 -15.34 1.20
C SER A 131 17.47 -15.01 -0.29
N THR A 132 18.59 -14.79 -0.98
CA THR A 132 18.60 -14.49 -2.42
C THR A 132 18.03 -15.65 -3.23
N ALA A 133 18.53 -16.86 -3.00
CA ALA A 133 18.06 -18.05 -3.70
C ALA A 133 16.56 -18.32 -3.45
N ALA A 134 16.07 -18.08 -2.23
CA ALA A 134 14.66 -18.22 -1.90
C ALA A 134 13.79 -17.22 -2.67
N ILE A 135 14.17 -15.94 -2.67
CA ILE A 135 13.45 -14.86 -3.34
C ILE A 135 13.42 -15.06 -4.86
N GLU A 136 14.56 -15.38 -5.46
CA GLU A 136 14.66 -15.65 -6.91
C GLU A 136 13.77 -16.82 -7.32
N LYS A 137 13.73 -17.89 -6.52
CA LYS A 137 12.97 -19.09 -6.84
C LYS A 137 11.47 -18.90 -6.73
N ILE A 138 11.00 -18.10 -5.77
CA ILE A 138 9.56 -17.77 -5.63
C ILE A 138 9.14 -16.57 -6.50
N GLY A 139 10.10 -15.84 -7.08
CA GLY A 139 9.84 -14.67 -7.92
C GLY A 139 9.14 -13.53 -7.18
N PHE A 140 9.52 -13.25 -5.93
CA PHE A 140 8.77 -12.37 -5.03
C PHE A 140 8.49 -10.97 -5.61
N GLY A 141 9.48 -10.31 -6.22
CA GLY A 141 9.37 -8.98 -6.84
C GLY A 141 8.70 -8.95 -8.20
N LYS A 142 8.45 -10.11 -8.81
CA LYS A 142 7.53 -10.23 -9.95
C LYS A 142 6.06 -10.19 -9.50
N VAL A 143 5.81 -10.39 -8.21
CA VAL A 143 4.50 -10.16 -7.59
C VAL A 143 4.47 -8.69 -7.14
N ASN A 144 3.62 -7.90 -7.77
CA ASN A 144 3.57 -6.44 -7.62
C ASN A 144 3.20 -6.05 -6.17
N TYR A 145 4.19 -5.89 -5.30
CA TYR A 145 4.01 -5.70 -3.85
C TYR A 145 3.51 -4.32 -3.46
N ARG A 146 3.58 -3.39 -4.40
CA ARG A 146 2.86 -2.12 -4.35
C ARG A 146 1.79 -2.15 -5.43
N GLY A 147 0.73 -2.89 -5.17
CA GLY A 147 -0.31 -2.99 -6.16
C GLY A 147 -1.44 -3.88 -5.74
N GLU A 148 -2.60 -3.47 -6.22
CA GLU A 148 -3.73 -4.32 -6.42
C GLU A 148 -3.29 -5.54 -7.25
N ILE A 149 -3.52 -6.77 -6.75
CA ILE A 149 -3.26 -7.99 -7.51
C ILE A 149 -4.58 -8.44 -8.13
N TYR A 150 -4.64 -8.53 -9.46
CA TYR A 150 -5.79 -9.07 -10.19
C TYR A 150 -5.54 -10.53 -10.53
N ASP A 151 -6.39 -11.42 -10.02
CA ASP A 151 -6.25 -12.87 -10.22
C ASP A 151 -7.23 -13.44 -11.24
N ARG A 152 -8.30 -12.71 -11.58
CA ARG A 152 -9.33 -13.20 -12.49
C ARG A 152 -10.06 -12.07 -13.20
N LYS A 153 -10.26 -12.21 -14.52
CA LYS A 153 -11.20 -11.36 -15.27
C LYS A 153 -12.64 -11.79 -14.97
N LEU A 154 -13.52 -10.82 -14.71
CA LEU A 154 -14.95 -11.10 -14.57
C LEU A 154 -15.56 -11.39 -15.93
N SER A 155 -16.45 -12.37 -15.99
CA SER A 155 -17.23 -12.66 -17.19
C SER A 155 -18.24 -11.55 -17.48
N ASN A 156 -18.69 -11.44 -18.73
CA ASN A 156 -19.71 -10.47 -19.12
C ASN A 156 -21.01 -10.62 -18.31
N GLU A 157 -21.36 -11.85 -17.91
CA GLU A 157 -22.53 -12.11 -17.07
C GLU A 157 -22.33 -11.57 -15.65
N GLU A 158 -21.16 -11.82 -15.05
CA GLU A 158 -20.81 -11.27 -13.73
C GLU A 158 -20.80 -9.73 -13.76
N VAL A 159 -20.23 -9.12 -14.79
CA VAL A 159 -20.22 -7.65 -14.95
C VAL A 159 -21.63 -7.10 -15.06
N ARG A 160 -22.50 -7.69 -15.89
CA ARG A 160 -23.91 -7.27 -16.03
C ARG A 160 -24.69 -7.37 -14.72
N LYS A 161 -24.36 -8.36 -13.88
CA LYS A 161 -25.00 -8.56 -12.57
C LYS A 161 -24.47 -7.56 -11.53
N LEU A 162 -23.16 -7.39 -11.44
CA LEU A 162 -22.50 -6.68 -10.35
C LEU A 162 -22.41 -5.17 -10.60
N LEU A 163 -22.15 -4.73 -11.84
CA LEU A 163 -21.92 -3.33 -12.15
C LEU A 163 -23.11 -2.40 -11.78
N PRO A 164 -24.39 -2.78 -11.97
CA PRO A 164 -25.49 -1.95 -11.49
C PRO A 164 -25.51 -1.76 -9.97
N LEU A 165 -25.21 -2.81 -9.20
CA LEU A 165 -25.12 -2.76 -7.73
C LEU A 165 -24.00 -1.81 -7.29
N TYR A 166 -22.87 -1.91 -7.99
CA TYR A 166 -21.68 -1.11 -7.75
C TYR A 166 -21.94 0.38 -8.02
N LEU A 167 -22.53 0.70 -9.17
CA LEU A 167 -22.85 2.08 -9.54
C LEU A 167 -23.89 2.68 -8.60
N ASN A 168 -24.87 1.88 -8.15
CA ASN A 168 -25.84 2.33 -7.15
C ASN A 168 -25.16 2.66 -5.81
N MET A 169 -24.23 1.81 -5.33
CA MET A 169 -23.48 2.09 -4.11
C MET A 169 -22.67 3.39 -4.24
N ILE A 170 -22.00 3.62 -5.37
CA ILE A 170 -21.24 4.85 -5.61
C ILE A 170 -22.18 6.06 -5.59
N SER A 171 -23.32 6.00 -6.28
CA SER A 171 -24.31 7.09 -6.28
C SER A 171 -24.83 7.41 -4.88
N LEU A 172 -25.05 6.40 -4.02
CA LEU A 172 -25.47 6.61 -2.63
C LEU A 172 -24.37 7.20 -1.75
N GLN A 173 -23.10 6.92 -2.06
CA GLN A 173 -21.95 7.35 -1.27
C GLN A 173 -21.25 8.59 -1.84
N VAL A 174 -21.70 9.12 -2.98
CA VAL A 174 -20.99 10.14 -3.78
C VAL A 174 -20.49 11.34 -2.96
N ASN A 175 -21.27 11.80 -1.98
CA ASN A 175 -20.94 12.93 -1.11
C ASN A 175 -19.79 12.67 -0.11
N ARG A 176 -19.33 11.41 -0.01
CA ARG A 176 -18.27 10.96 0.90
C ARG A 176 -17.02 10.47 0.16
N LEU A 177 -17.07 10.41 -1.16
CA LEU A 177 -15.99 9.89 -1.97
C LEU A 177 -15.04 11.02 -2.37
N PRO A 178 -13.72 10.76 -2.45
CA PRO A 178 -12.83 11.65 -3.17
C PRO A 178 -13.28 11.68 -4.64
N SER A 179 -13.47 12.87 -5.16
CA SER A 179 -13.81 13.07 -6.56
C SER A 179 -12.63 12.68 -7.47
N PRO A 180 -12.87 12.47 -8.78
CA PRO A 180 -11.79 12.31 -9.75
C PRO A 180 -10.75 13.43 -9.69
N VAL A 181 -11.18 14.67 -9.44
CA VAL A 181 -10.27 15.82 -9.26
C VAL A 181 -9.42 15.64 -8.01
N ASP A 182 -10.03 15.26 -6.88
CA ASP A 182 -9.29 14.99 -5.64
C ASP A 182 -8.25 13.88 -5.86
N ASN A 183 -8.62 12.81 -6.57
CA ASN A 183 -7.73 11.69 -6.88
C ASN A 183 -6.55 12.11 -7.78
N ARG A 184 -6.77 12.99 -8.77
CA ARG A 184 -5.71 13.57 -9.59
C ARG A 184 -4.75 14.39 -8.73
N VAL A 185 -5.24 15.28 -7.89
CA VAL A 185 -4.40 16.12 -7.03
C VAL A 185 -3.63 15.27 -6.03
N LEU A 186 -4.26 14.27 -5.39
CA LEU A 186 -3.58 13.34 -4.49
C LEU A 186 -2.47 12.54 -5.19
N LYS A 187 -2.65 12.16 -6.45
CA LYS A 187 -1.58 11.53 -7.25
C LYS A 187 -0.43 12.48 -7.53
N LEU A 188 -0.70 13.73 -7.89
CA LEU A 188 0.33 14.75 -8.08
C LEU A 188 1.08 15.02 -6.78
N MET A 189 0.38 15.16 -5.65
CA MET A 189 0.98 15.27 -4.33
C MET A 189 1.90 14.08 -4.02
N LYS A 190 1.43 12.85 -4.28
CA LYS A 190 2.24 11.64 -4.09
C LYS A 190 3.48 11.67 -4.99
N ALA A 191 3.31 11.99 -6.28
CA ALA A 191 4.42 12.07 -7.24
C ALA A 191 5.46 13.08 -6.80
N THR A 192 5.04 14.29 -6.42
CA THR A 192 5.90 15.36 -5.87
C THR A 192 6.60 14.93 -4.59
N ALA A 193 5.86 14.35 -3.63
CA ALA A 193 6.42 13.85 -2.38
C ALA A 193 7.44 12.72 -2.60
N THR A 194 7.22 11.84 -3.58
CA THR A 194 8.21 10.82 -3.95
C THR A 194 9.38 11.39 -4.76
N GLY A 195 9.16 12.45 -5.53
CA GLY A 195 10.20 13.19 -6.26
C GLY A 195 11.22 13.85 -5.33
N PHE A 196 10.84 14.10 -4.08
CA PHE A 196 11.72 14.57 -3.00
C PHE A 196 12.98 13.71 -2.80
N THR A 197 12.97 12.44 -3.22
CA THR A 197 14.16 11.59 -3.14
C THR A 197 15.18 11.86 -4.26
N ARG A 198 14.91 12.78 -5.18
CA ARG A 198 15.82 13.13 -6.28
C ARG A 198 16.60 14.41 -5.95
N PRO A 199 17.94 14.38 -5.97
CA PRO A 199 18.77 15.57 -5.79
C PRO A 199 18.46 16.60 -6.87
N VAL A 200 18.24 17.87 -6.49
CA VAL A 200 18.09 18.98 -7.45
C VAL A 200 19.46 19.55 -7.84
N SER A 201 20.43 19.44 -6.94
CA SER A 201 21.83 19.76 -7.20
C SER A 201 22.73 18.95 -6.26
N TYR A 202 24.04 19.04 -6.49
CA TYR A 202 25.04 18.48 -5.59
C TYR A 202 25.98 19.60 -5.14
N ASP A 203 26.37 19.61 -3.87
CA ASP A 203 27.41 20.52 -3.40
C ASP A 203 28.80 20.11 -3.95
N ARG A 204 29.82 20.91 -3.62
CA ARG A 204 31.21 20.64 -4.05
C ARG A 204 31.79 19.34 -3.47
N GLU A 205 31.16 18.78 -2.44
CA GLU A 205 31.56 17.55 -1.76
C GLU A 205 30.77 16.33 -2.28
N GLY A 206 29.84 16.54 -3.23
CA GLY A 206 29.02 15.49 -3.83
C GLY A 206 27.78 15.13 -3.01
N SER A 207 27.42 15.91 -1.99
CA SER A 207 26.20 15.70 -1.22
C SER A 207 24.99 16.19 -2.02
N ALA A 208 23.93 15.38 -2.04
CA ALA A 208 22.67 15.75 -2.66
C ALA A 208 22.01 16.91 -1.90
N ILE A 209 21.76 18.01 -2.60
CA ILE A 209 20.92 19.11 -2.12
C ILE A 209 19.51 18.87 -2.67
N VAL A 210 18.54 18.82 -1.77
CA VAL A 210 17.10 18.74 -2.08
C VAL A 210 16.47 20.08 -1.70
N ASP A 211 15.73 20.70 -2.61
CA ASP A 211 14.94 21.90 -2.30
C ASP A 211 13.64 21.51 -1.60
N ILE A 212 13.73 21.48 -0.28
CA ILE A 212 12.61 21.13 0.59
C ILE A 212 11.54 22.23 0.57
N GLN A 213 11.94 23.49 0.43
CA GLN A 213 11.01 24.64 0.52
C GLN A 213 10.13 24.74 -0.72
N GLU A 214 10.69 24.55 -1.91
CA GLU A 214 9.92 24.50 -3.15
C GLU A 214 8.91 23.33 -3.10
N THR A 215 9.36 22.15 -2.69
CA THR A 215 8.50 20.97 -2.57
C THR A 215 7.34 21.20 -1.59
N ILE A 216 7.61 21.76 -0.41
CA ILE A 216 6.57 22.11 0.57
C ILE A 216 5.57 23.08 -0.05
N SER A 217 6.05 24.12 -0.74
CA SER A 217 5.17 25.13 -1.37
C SER A 217 4.25 24.49 -2.44
N ILE A 218 4.77 23.56 -3.24
CA ILE A 218 3.97 22.80 -4.23
C ILE A 218 2.90 21.95 -3.52
N LEU A 219 3.27 21.24 -2.44
CA LEU A 219 2.33 20.41 -1.69
C LEU A 219 1.25 21.24 -0.98
N GLU A 220 1.60 22.41 -0.46
CA GLU A 220 0.64 23.36 0.13
C GLU A 220 -0.36 23.87 -0.91
N ASN A 221 0.09 24.17 -2.13
CA ASN A 221 -0.78 24.57 -3.23
C ASN A 221 -1.78 23.45 -3.60
N TYR A 222 -1.31 22.20 -3.70
CA TYR A 222 -2.21 21.06 -3.93
C TYR A 222 -3.20 20.84 -2.77
N ALA A 223 -2.75 20.99 -1.52
CA ALA A 223 -3.62 20.89 -0.36
C ALA A 223 -4.68 22.02 -0.32
N LYS A 224 -4.34 23.21 -0.82
CA LYS A 224 -5.26 24.32 -0.99
C LYS A 224 -6.29 24.03 -2.08
N GLU A 225 -5.84 23.55 -3.25
CA GLU A 225 -6.72 23.13 -4.36
C GLU A 225 -7.76 22.11 -3.88
N LEU A 226 -7.33 21.08 -3.13
CA LEU A 226 -8.23 20.10 -2.52
C LEU A 226 -9.28 20.70 -1.59
N LYS A 227 -8.97 21.79 -0.88
CA LYS A 227 -9.90 22.45 0.05
C LYS A 227 -10.91 23.34 -0.68
N GLU A 228 -10.52 23.90 -1.82
CA GLU A 228 -11.33 24.87 -2.55
C GLU A 228 -12.39 24.22 -3.45
N ILE A 229 -12.24 22.93 -3.80
CA ILE A 229 -13.25 22.20 -4.57
C ILE A 229 -14.55 22.10 -3.76
N ALA A 230 -15.64 22.60 -4.33
CA ALA A 230 -16.95 22.60 -3.70
C ALA A 230 -17.57 21.18 -3.67
N ALA A 231 -18.42 20.90 -2.68
CA ALA A 231 -18.98 19.55 -2.50
C ALA A 231 -19.89 19.12 -3.67
N ASP A 232 -20.62 20.05 -4.26
CA ASP A 232 -21.44 19.86 -5.46
C ASP A 232 -20.60 19.59 -6.71
N GLU A 233 -19.46 20.27 -6.85
CA GLU A 233 -18.50 19.99 -7.93
C GLU A 233 -17.91 18.59 -7.82
N ARG A 234 -17.50 18.16 -6.60
CA ARG A 234 -17.05 16.79 -6.34
C ARG A 234 -18.09 15.75 -6.74
N MET A 235 -19.34 16.01 -6.35
CA MET A 235 -20.47 15.14 -6.66
C MET A 235 -20.70 15.06 -8.17
N GLN A 236 -20.73 16.19 -8.86
CA GLN A 236 -20.95 16.25 -10.31
C GLN A 236 -19.84 15.55 -11.10
N SER A 237 -18.58 15.75 -10.71
CA SER A 237 -17.43 15.07 -11.34
C SER A 237 -17.52 13.55 -11.17
N THR A 238 -17.84 13.09 -9.95
CA THR A 238 -18.00 11.66 -9.67
C THR A 238 -19.18 11.06 -10.45
N MET A 239 -20.31 11.76 -10.50
CA MET A 239 -21.49 11.33 -11.26
C MET A 239 -21.21 11.26 -12.77
N THR A 240 -20.39 12.16 -13.30
CA THR A 240 -19.96 12.11 -14.71
C THR A 240 -19.22 10.80 -15.02
N VAL A 241 -18.31 10.36 -14.13
CA VAL A 241 -17.64 9.05 -14.28
C VAL A 241 -18.64 7.90 -14.18
N VAL A 242 -19.52 7.92 -13.17
CA VAL A 242 -20.55 6.89 -12.95
C VAL A 242 -21.46 6.74 -14.17
N ASP A 243 -21.97 7.85 -14.71
CA ASP A 243 -22.85 7.83 -15.87
C ASP A 243 -22.11 7.39 -17.14
N GLY A 244 -20.82 7.71 -17.24
CA GLY A 244 -19.93 7.14 -18.24
C GLY A 244 -19.88 5.60 -18.15
N PHE A 245 -19.75 5.02 -16.96
CA PHE A 245 -19.78 3.56 -16.82
C PHE A 245 -21.15 2.97 -17.16
N LYS A 246 -22.26 3.62 -16.77
CA LYS A 246 -23.63 3.19 -17.15
C LYS A 246 -23.79 3.13 -18.66
N ALA A 247 -23.30 4.13 -19.38
CA ALA A 247 -23.40 4.20 -20.84
C ALA A 247 -22.51 3.18 -21.58
N SER A 248 -21.59 2.51 -20.89
CA SER A 248 -20.58 1.64 -21.51
C SER A 248 -20.46 0.26 -20.84
N MET A 249 -21.55 -0.22 -20.24
CA MET A 249 -21.58 -1.54 -19.59
C MET A 249 -21.15 -2.69 -20.51
N THR A 250 -21.22 -2.53 -21.83
CA THR A 250 -20.80 -3.55 -22.81
C THR A 250 -19.32 -3.52 -23.16
N THR A 251 -18.60 -2.45 -22.82
CA THR A 251 -17.17 -2.26 -23.15
C THR A 251 -16.28 -2.10 -21.91
N VAL A 252 -16.87 -2.13 -20.71
CA VAL A 252 -16.14 -2.12 -19.44
C VAL A 252 -15.48 -3.48 -19.21
N ASN A 253 -14.19 -3.45 -18.91
CA ASN A 253 -13.43 -4.62 -18.48
C ASN A 253 -13.29 -4.59 -16.96
N CYS A 254 -13.77 -5.63 -16.28
CA CYS A 254 -13.62 -5.74 -14.83
C CYS A 254 -12.73 -6.91 -14.44
N GLU A 255 -11.87 -6.69 -13.46
CA GLU A 255 -10.95 -7.66 -12.91
C GLU A 255 -11.15 -7.76 -11.40
N LEU A 256 -11.20 -8.99 -10.91
CA LEU A 256 -11.29 -9.34 -9.51
C LEU A 256 -9.88 -9.52 -8.96
N GLY A 257 -9.64 -8.99 -7.77
CA GLY A 257 -8.31 -8.93 -7.20
C GLY A 257 -8.30 -8.73 -5.70
N TYR A 258 -7.14 -8.34 -5.19
CA TYR A 258 -6.92 -7.96 -3.80
C TYR A 258 -6.25 -6.60 -3.75
N LYS A 259 -6.66 -5.75 -2.81
CA LYS A 259 -6.09 -4.40 -2.61
C LYS A 259 -4.61 -4.43 -2.26
N SER A 260 -4.20 -5.48 -1.57
CA SER A 260 -2.81 -5.74 -1.23
C SER A 260 -2.46 -7.19 -1.48
N VAL A 261 -1.15 -7.44 -1.58
CA VAL A 261 -0.59 -8.77 -1.73
C VAL A 261 -0.87 -9.70 -0.55
N THR A 262 -1.16 -9.12 0.63
CA THR A 262 -1.55 -9.89 1.82
C THR A 262 -2.91 -10.58 1.66
N ARG A 263 -3.68 -10.20 0.62
CA ARG A 263 -5.04 -10.68 0.32
C ARG A 263 -6.02 -10.42 1.45
N ASP A 264 -5.83 -9.31 2.15
CA ASP A 264 -6.66 -8.82 3.25
C ASP A 264 -8.03 -8.33 2.79
N GLU A 265 -8.08 -7.67 1.63
CA GLU A 265 -9.30 -7.04 1.12
C GLU A 265 -9.51 -7.40 -0.35
N ARG A 266 -10.65 -8.05 -0.67
CA ARG A 266 -11.03 -8.39 -2.05
C ARG A 266 -11.53 -7.13 -2.75
N ILE A 267 -11.12 -6.93 -3.99
CA ILE A 267 -11.51 -5.77 -4.77
C ILE A 267 -11.96 -6.14 -6.18
N VAL A 268 -12.79 -5.28 -6.77
CA VAL A 268 -13.05 -5.30 -8.21
C VAL A 268 -12.61 -3.98 -8.81
N LYS A 269 -11.77 -4.04 -9.84
CA LYS A 269 -11.40 -2.90 -10.68
C LYS A 269 -12.13 -3.00 -12.00
N CYS A 270 -12.89 -1.99 -12.34
CA CYS A 270 -13.53 -1.85 -13.64
C CYS A 270 -12.89 -0.69 -14.40
N VAL A 271 -12.43 -0.96 -15.62
CA VAL A 271 -11.80 0.01 -16.51
C VAL A 271 -12.63 0.17 -17.76
N ARG A 272 -12.81 1.42 -18.19
CA ARG A 272 -13.42 1.80 -19.45
C ARG A 272 -12.43 2.63 -20.25
N THR A 273 -12.07 2.18 -21.44
CA THR A 273 -11.29 3.00 -22.38
C THR A 273 -12.19 4.07 -23.01
N LEU A 274 -11.71 5.30 -23.04
CA LEU A 274 -12.30 6.49 -23.63
C LEU A 274 -11.38 7.00 -24.74
N ASN A 275 -11.90 7.84 -25.64
CA ASN A 275 -11.07 8.44 -26.70
C ASN A 275 -9.95 9.33 -26.13
N GLU A 276 -10.16 9.89 -24.93
CA GLU A 276 -9.24 10.82 -24.26
C GLU A 276 -8.65 10.24 -22.95
N GLY A 277 -8.71 8.91 -22.76
CA GLY A 277 -8.10 8.25 -21.59
C GLY A 277 -8.86 7.04 -21.07
N GLU A 278 -8.83 6.78 -19.76
CA GLU A 278 -9.45 5.62 -19.13
C GLU A 278 -10.26 5.98 -17.88
N GLY A 279 -11.55 5.63 -17.83
CA GLY A 279 -12.32 5.66 -16.58
C GLY A 279 -11.96 4.44 -15.72
N THR A 280 -11.71 4.63 -14.43
CA THR A 280 -11.44 3.52 -13.48
C THR A 280 -12.32 3.63 -12.24
N ILE A 281 -12.94 2.51 -11.86
CA ILE A 281 -13.66 2.34 -10.60
C ILE A 281 -13.03 1.15 -9.85
N ILE A 282 -12.71 1.33 -8.57
CA ILE A 282 -12.19 0.27 -7.70
C ILE A 282 -13.04 0.18 -6.44
N LEU A 283 -13.54 -1.01 -6.18
CA LEU A 283 -14.50 -1.29 -5.12
C LEU A 283 -13.97 -2.39 -4.22
N SER A 284 -14.16 -2.22 -2.92
CA SER A 284 -14.03 -3.29 -1.95
C SER A 284 -15.27 -4.19 -2.04
N VAL A 285 -15.08 -5.50 -2.06
CA VAL A 285 -16.16 -6.48 -2.22
C VAL A 285 -16.07 -7.60 -1.21
N ASP A 286 -17.20 -8.22 -0.91
CA ASP A 286 -17.24 -9.43 -0.09
C ASP A 286 -16.60 -10.60 -0.84
N GLY A 287 -15.75 -11.36 -0.15
CA GLY A 287 -14.96 -12.44 -0.76
C GLY A 287 -15.79 -13.62 -1.27
N LYS A 288 -17.04 -13.78 -0.82
CA LYS A 288 -17.92 -14.89 -1.21
C LYS A 288 -18.98 -14.50 -2.21
N THR A 289 -19.63 -13.36 -2.00
CA THR A 289 -20.78 -12.89 -2.78
C THR A 289 -20.39 -11.89 -3.88
N PHE A 290 -19.20 -11.28 -3.76
CA PHE A 290 -18.77 -10.12 -4.55
C PHE A 290 -19.70 -8.92 -4.44
N GLU A 291 -20.57 -8.88 -3.43
CA GLU A 291 -21.35 -7.68 -3.16
C GLU A 291 -20.43 -6.56 -2.68
N PRO A 292 -20.71 -5.31 -3.09
CA PRO A 292 -19.83 -4.21 -2.80
C PRO A 292 -19.94 -3.82 -1.31
N ILE A 293 -18.79 -3.75 -0.62
CA ILE A 293 -18.70 -3.34 0.78
C ILE A 293 -18.37 -1.85 0.90
N GLY A 294 -17.61 -1.31 -0.04
CA GLY A 294 -17.22 0.10 -0.04
C GLY A 294 -16.55 0.52 -1.34
N VAL A 295 -16.48 1.83 -1.56
CA VAL A 295 -15.77 2.41 -2.70
C VAL A 295 -14.36 2.77 -2.25
N LEU A 296 -13.37 2.26 -2.98
CA LEU A 296 -11.98 2.59 -2.73
C LEU A 296 -11.52 3.74 -3.62
N PHE A 297 -11.99 3.77 -4.87
CA PHE A 297 -11.47 4.67 -5.87
C PHE A 297 -12.47 4.90 -7.02
N VAL A 298 -12.62 6.16 -7.46
CA VAL A 298 -13.36 6.53 -8.66
C VAL A 298 -12.56 7.61 -9.38
N ASP A 299 -12.20 7.34 -10.63
CA ASP A 299 -11.23 8.18 -11.33
C ASP A 299 -11.45 8.21 -12.83
N LEU A 300 -10.97 9.29 -13.42
CA LEU A 300 -10.91 9.50 -14.85
C LEU A 300 -9.44 9.77 -15.19
N PHE A 301 -8.77 8.75 -15.70
CA PHE A 301 -7.49 8.95 -16.37
C PHE A 301 -7.76 9.74 -17.65
N GLN A 302 -7.15 10.91 -17.74
CA GLN A 302 -6.82 11.50 -19.03
C GLN A 302 -5.38 11.07 -19.31
N ALA A 303 -5.11 10.53 -20.50
CA ALA A 303 -3.73 10.34 -20.91
C ALA A 303 -3.17 11.75 -21.18
N ASP A 304 -2.19 12.18 -20.39
CA ASP A 304 -1.43 13.41 -20.66
C ASP A 304 -0.73 13.34 -22.03
#